data_AF-B4KL61-F1
#
_entry.id   AF-B4KL61-F1
#
_cell.length_a   1.000
_cell.length_b   1.000
_cell.length_c   1.000
_cell.angle_alpha   90.00
_cell.angle_beta   90.00
_cell.angle_gamma   90.00
#
_symmetry.space_group_name_H-M   'P 1'
#
loop_
_entity.id
_entity.type
_entity.pdbx_description
1 polymer ?
#
loop_
_entity_poly.entity_id
_entity_poly.type
_entity_poly.pdbx_seq_one_letter_code
_entity_poly.pdbx_strand_id
1 'polypeptide(L)'
;MSKDDEAHLTPQLKEHYEKEVEILGLLMDMEKRYCDFYQFYQCELETQKIITERLWLLTQRYLILISSAPGCRYPEVYTLSAEESIINEYEEKFEVMRSSNNSMKHGILNIHLECKKFYKAYDQLDRSLETPFILGDKYHRSIKSHKLMMIDIFNYFYSAVLKMKCYLHQLDPMSLESVEDYRELLKEGSSNEEFAELVMSTFVYCKCLQPVPTCPIKKLKCSHKKIEDLTYVSRI
;
A
#
# COMPACT_ATOMS: atom_id res chain seq x y z
N MET A 1 -50.81 -8.94 -5.74
CA MET A 1 -50.42 -8.14 -4.56
C MET A 1 -49.60 -9.04 -3.67
N SER A 2 -48.26 -8.94 -3.75
CA SER A 2 -47.35 -9.77 -2.95
C SER A 2 -47.29 -9.23 -1.51
N LYS A 3 -47.07 -10.12 -0.55
CA LYS A 3 -47.26 -9.92 0.90
C LYS A 3 -45.95 -9.62 1.65
N ASP A 4 -45.00 -8.92 1.03
CA ASP A 4 -43.67 -8.66 1.63
C ASP A 4 -43.27 -7.16 1.67
N ASP A 5 -44.21 -6.23 1.52
CA ASP A 5 -43.91 -4.82 1.77
C ASP A 5 -43.96 -4.54 3.27
N GLU A 6 -42.79 -4.29 3.88
CA GLU A 6 -42.66 -3.79 5.25
C GLU A 6 -43.52 -2.52 5.42
N ALA A 7 -44.70 -2.68 6.05
CA ALA A 7 -45.82 -1.74 6.03
C ALA A 7 -45.56 -0.35 6.68
N HIS A 8 -44.32 -0.03 7.03
CA HIS A 8 -43.92 1.15 7.79
C HIS A 8 -42.86 2.02 7.08
N LEU A 9 -42.32 1.60 5.94
CA LEU A 9 -41.33 2.38 5.18
C LEU A 9 -42.01 3.11 4.01
N THR A 10 -42.00 4.44 4.03
CA THR A 10 -42.37 5.21 2.84
C THR A 10 -41.39 4.89 1.70
N PRO A 11 -41.81 4.94 0.43
CA PRO A 11 -40.91 4.68 -0.70
C PRO A 11 -39.62 5.52 -0.68
N GLN A 12 -39.75 6.78 -0.23
CA GLN A 12 -38.62 7.70 -0.07
C GLN A 12 -37.62 7.23 1.01
N LEU A 13 -38.12 6.70 2.12
CA LEU A 13 -37.27 6.20 3.21
C LEU A 13 -36.59 4.88 2.82
N LYS A 14 -37.26 4.04 2.03
CA LYS A 14 -36.66 2.84 1.44
C LYS A 14 -35.51 3.18 0.49
N GLU A 15 -35.72 4.11 -0.44
CA GLU A 15 -34.68 4.58 -1.37
C GLU A 15 -33.47 5.17 -0.62
N HIS A 16 -33.73 5.89 0.47
CA HIS A 16 -32.67 6.41 1.33
C HIS A 16 -31.80 5.31 1.95
N TYR A 17 -32.41 4.29 2.57
CA TYR A 17 -31.65 3.18 3.15
C TYR A 17 -30.91 2.35 2.09
N GLU A 18 -31.49 2.15 0.91
CA GLU A 18 -30.79 1.53 -0.21
C GLU A 18 -29.53 2.33 -0.61
N LYS A 19 -29.61 3.66 -0.55
CA LYS A 19 -28.45 4.54 -0.79
C LYS A 19 -27.39 4.42 0.29
N GLU A 20 -27.78 4.34 1.55
CA GLU A 20 -26.83 4.11 2.66
C GLU A 20 -26.10 2.78 2.52
N VAL A 21 -26.82 1.72 2.13
CA VAL A 21 -26.24 0.40 1.86
C VAL A 21 -25.23 0.46 0.71
N GLU A 22 -25.53 1.17 -0.38
CA GLU A 22 -24.59 1.41 -1.48
C GLU A 22 -23.30 2.08 -0.98
N ILE A 23 -23.43 3.17 -0.22
CA ILE A 23 -22.29 3.93 0.30
C ILE A 23 -21.47 3.09 1.27
N LEU A 24 -22.12 2.32 2.14
CA LEU A 24 -21.45 1.40 3.05
C LEU A 24 -20.67 0.31 2.31
N GLY A 25 -21.26 -0.27 1.25
CA GLY A 25 -20.57 -1.23 0.40
C GLY A 25 -19.30 -0.65 -0.24
N LEU A 26 -19.38 0.59 -0.73
CA LEU A 26 -18.22 1.32 -1.26
C LEU A 26 -17.18 1.61 -0.17
N LEU A 27 -17.60 1.99 1.05
CA LEU A 27 -16.69 2.20 2.17
C LEU A 27 -15.91 0.94 2.52
N MET A 28 -16.59 -0.21 2.61
CA MET A 28 -15.95 -1.50 2.89
C MET A 28 -14.95 -1.91 1.81
N ASP A 29 -15.26 -1.65 0.53
CA ASP A 29 -14.31 -1.87 -0.57
C ASP A 29 -13.08 -0.97 -0.41
N MET A 30 -13.27 0.29 -0.02
CA MET A 30 -12.17 1.23 0.24
C MET A 30 -11.31 0.82 1.43
N GLU A 31 -11.90 0.37 2.55
CA GLU A 31 -11.18 -0.19 3.70
C GLU A 31 -10.23 -1.30 3.25
N LYS A 32 -10.77 -2.27 2.50
CA LYS A 32 -9.97 -3.37 1.98
C LYS A 32 -8.84 -2.88 1.09
N ARG A 33 -9.12 -1.97 0.14
CA ARG A 33 -8.09 -1.44 -0.78
C ARG A 33 -6.96 -0.73 -0.04
N TYR A 34 -7.26 0.07 0.97
CA TYR A 34 -6.23 0.74 1.75
C TYR A 34 -5.44 -0.22 2.63
N CYS A 35 -6.08 -1.24 3.23
CA CYS A 35 -5.38 -2.30 3.95
C CYS A 35 -4.45 -3.10 3.03
N ASP A 36 -4.95 -3.56 1.88
CA ASP A 36 -4.17 -4.31 0.89
C ASP A 36 -2.99 -3.45 0.38
N PHE A 37 -3.23 -2.16 0.11
CA PHE A 37 -2.18 -1.23 -0.31
C PHE A 37 -1.17 -0.95 0.79
N TYR A 38 -1.58 -0.84 2.05
CA TYR A 38 -0.67 -0.65 3.17
C TYR A 38 0.29 -1.84 3.31
N GLN A 39 -0.22 -3.07 3.20
CA GLN A 39 0.61 -4.28 3.21
C GLN A 39 1.61 -4.30 2.05
N PHE A 40 1.14 -3.96 0.84
CA PHE A 40 1.98 -3.83 -0.34
C PHE A 40 3.06 -2.75 -0.13
N TYR A 41 2.68 -1.57 0.34
CA TYR A 41 3.58 -0.45 0.64
C TYR A 41 4.67 -0.85 1.64
N GLN A 42 4.32 -1.54 2.73
CA GLN A 42 5.31 -2.02 3.70
C GLN A 42 6.29 -3.02 3.07
N CYS A 43 5.80 -3.93 2.23
CA CYS A 43 6.66 -4.88 1.51
C CYS A 43 7.67 -4.15 0.58
N GLU A 44 7.20 -3.14 -0.14
CA GLU A 44 8.04 -2.31 -1.00
C GLU A 44 9.07 -1.51 -0.18
N LEU A 45 8.70 -0.95 0.97
CA LEU A 45 9.63 -0.27 1.87
C LEU A 45 10.75 -1.21 2.35
N GLU A 46 10.41 -2.42 2.80
CA GLU A 46 11.40 -3.40 3.26
C GLU A 46 12.34 -3.82 2.13
N THR A 47 11.79 -4.01 0.92
CA THR A 47 12.59 -4.31 -0.27
C THR A 47 13.56 -3.17 -0.59
N GLN A 48 13.08 -1.93 -0.55
CA GLN A 48 13.92 -0.75 -0.79
C GLN A 48 14.99 -0.58 0.28
N LYS A 49 14.73 -0.91 1.55
CA LYS A 49 15.77 -0.88 2.59
C LYS A 49 16.93 -1.82 2.25
N ILE A 50 16.62 -3.06 1.88
CA ILE A 50 17.64 -4.05 1.49
C ILE A 50 18.46 -3.56 0.30
N ILE A 51 17.80 -3.00 -0.71
CA ILE A 51 18.46 -2.46 -1.90
C ILE A 51 19.32 -1.25 -1.55
N THR A 52 18.84 -0.36 -0.68
CA THR A 52 19.57 0.84 -0.27
C THR A 52 20.84 0.49 0.49
N GLU A 53 20.82 -0.55 1.35
CA GLU A 53 22.04 -1.08 1.97
C GLU A 53 23.04 -1.58 0.92
N ARG A 54 22.56 -2.16 -0.19
CA ARG A 54 23.43 -2.57 -1.29
C ARG A 54 24.01 -1.37 -2.03
N LEU A 55 23.20 -0.35 -2.33
CA LEU A 55 23.65 0.89 -2.97
C LEU A 55 24.68 1.62 -2.10
N TRP A 56 24.52 1.62 -0.79
CA TRP A 56 25.49 2.16 0.16
C TRP A 56 26.86 1.49 -0.01
N LEU A 57 26.91 0.15 0.00
CA LEU A 57 28.15 -0.61 -0.19
C LEU A 57 28.78 -0.37 -1.58
N LEU A 58 27.97 -0.28 -2.63
CA LEU A 58 28.45 0.02 -3.99
C LEU A 58 29.06 1.42 -4.06
N THR A 59 28.42 2.41 -3.46
CA THR A 59 28.92 3.80 -3.34
C THR A 59 30.26 3.82 -2.60
N GLN A 60 30.37 3.14 -1.46
CA GLN A 60 31.64 3.03 -0.72
C GLN A 60 32.75 2.41 -1.58
N ARG A 61 32.44 1.32 -2.30
CA ARG A 61 33.41 0.65 -3.18
C ARG A 61 33.83 1.55 -4.33
N TYR A 62 32.90 2.28 -4.93
CA TYR A 62 33.18 3.24 -5.99
C TYR A 62 34.15 4.32 -5.51
N LEU A 63 33.86 4.94 -4.36
CA LEU A 63 34.73 5.95 -3.74
C LEU A 63 36.13 5.43 -3.41
N ILE A 64 36.26 4.20 -2.93
CA ILE A 64 37.57 3.56 -2.68
C ILE A 64 38.31 3.32 -3.99
N LEU A 65 37.63 2.83 -5.02
CA LEU A 65 38.25 2.52 -6.32
C LEU A 65 38.85 3.78 -6.95
N ILE A 66 38.07 4.86 -7.03
CA ILE A 66 38.52 6.11 -7.66
C ILE A 66 39.60 6.83 -6.83
N SER A 67 39.57 6.70 -5.50
CA SER A 67 40.61 7.27 -4.63
C SER A 67 41.91 6.46 -4.63
N SER A 68 41.87 5.17 -5.00
CA SER A 68 43.04 4.29 -5.09
C SER A 68 43.74 4.33 -6.45
N ALA A 69 43.11 4.88 -7.48
CA ALA A 69 43.65 5.02 -8.83
C ALA A 69 45.04 5.72 -8.93
N PRO A 70 45.36 6.76 -8.12
CA PRO A 70 46.64 7.47 -8.21
C PRO A 70 47.89 6.65 -7.84
N GLY A 71 47.73 5.47 -7.22
CA GLY A 71 48.84 4.61 -6.77
C GLY A 71 49.03 3.32 -7.59
N CYS A 72 48.22 3.08 -8.61
CA CYS A 72 48.23 1.83 -9.35
C CYS A 72 49.28 1.82 -10.47
N ARG A 73 50.02 0.71 -10.60
CA ARG A 73 51.05 0.51 -11.65
C ARG A 73 50.46 0.35 -13.06
N TYR A 74 49.19 -0.05 -13.16
CA TYR A 74 48.41 -0.20 -14.40
C TYR A 74 46.93 0.15 -14.15
N PRO A 75 46.61 1.45 -13.98
CA PRO A 75 45.25 1.86 -13.59
C PRO A 75 44.23 1.50 -14.68
N GLU A 76 44.48 1.89 -15.93
CA GLU A 76 43.50 1.88 -17.03
C GLU A 76 42.86 0.51 -17.33
N VAL A 77 43.59 -0.62 -17.20
CA VAL A 77 43.06 -1.94 -17.60
C VAL A 77 42.22 -2.60 -16.49
N TYR A 78 42.57 -2.39 -15.22
CA TYR A 78 41.88 -3.03 -14.09
C TYR A 78 40.83 -2.14 -13.44
N THR A 79 40.98 -0.81 -13.49
CA THR A 79 40.02 0.10 -12.85
C THR A 79 38.78 0.30 -13.71
N LEU A 80 38.90 0.39 -15.04
CA LEU A 80 37.75 0.62 -15.93
C LEU A 80 36.73 -0.53 -15.84
N SER A 81 37.18 -1.79 -15.90
CA SER A 81 36.26 -2.94 -15.80
C SER A 81 35.61 -3.06 -14.42
N ALA A 82 36.32 -2.71 -13.35
CA ALA A 82 35.76 -2.72 -12.00
C ALA A 82 34.77 -1.56 -11.77
N GLU A 83 35.08 -0.40 -12.32
CA GLU A 83 34.23 0.80 -12.28
C GLU A 83 32.91 0.55 -13.01
N GLU A 84 32.97 0.08 -14.25
CA GLU A 84 31.81 -0.29 -15.05
C GLU A 84 30.96 -1.35 -14.35
N SER A 85 31.58 -2.35 -13.73
CA SER A 85 30.84 -3.39 -12.98
C SER A 85 30.08 -2.80 -11.78
N ILE A 86 30.66 -1.86 -11.05
CA ILE A 86 30.00 -1.23 -9.89
C ILE A 86 28.85 -0.34 -10.36
N ILE A 87 29.07 0.47 -11.39
CA ILE A 87 28.06 1.38 -11.93
C ILE A 87 26.89 0.60 -12.54
N ASN A 88 27.17 -0.46 -13.31
CA ASN A 88 26.12 -1.31 -13.87
C ASN A 88 25.28 -1.96 -12.76
N GLU A 89 25.91 -2.50 -11.71
CA GLU A 89 25.16 -3.06 -10.58
C GLU A 89 24.35 -1.98 -9.84
N TYR A 90 24.90 -0.78 -9.68
CA TYR A 90 24.21 0.35 -9.06
C TYR A 90 22.94 0.72 -9.87
N GLU A 91 23.06 0.88 -11.18
CA GLU A 91 21.95 1.20 -12.08
C GLU A 91 20.87 0.12 -12.05
N GLU A 92 21.25 -1.17 -12.06
CA GLU A 92 20.29 -2.27 -11.90
C GLU A 92 19.47 -2.14 -10.61
N LYS A 93 20.13 -1.84 -9.49
CA LYS A 93 19.46 -1.63 -8.20
C LYS A 93 18.60 -0.37 -8.20
N PHE A 94 19.09 0.71 -8.81
CA PHE A 94 18.37 1.96 -8.96
C PHE A 94 17.05 1.76 -9.72
N GLU A 95 17.07 1.01 -10.83
CA GLU A 95 15.87 0.72 -11.61
C GLU A 95 14.83 -0.09 -10.83
N VAL A 96 15.26 -1.01 -9.97
CA VAL A 96 14.32 -1.73 -9.09
C VAL A 96 13.61 -0.77 -8.13
N MET A 97 14.34 0.17 -7.51
CA MET A 97 13.72 1.18 -6.63
C MET A 97 12.81 2.14 -7.41
N ARG A 98 13.21 2.52 -8.62
CA ARG A 98 12.38 3.34 -9.52
C ARG A 98 11.06 2.63 -9.86
N SER A 99 11.13 1.35 -10.21
CA SER A 99 9.97 0.50 -10.50
C SER A 99 9.06 0.36 -9.28
N SER A 100 9.63 0.12 -8.10
CA SER A 100 8.91 0.08 -6.82
C SER A 100 8.13 1.37 -6.55
N ASN A 101 8.80 2.53 -6.63
CA ASN A 101 8.17 3.84 -6.43
C ASN A 101 7.07 4.14 -7.46
N ASN A 102 7.25 3.73 -8.72
CA ASN A 102 6.23 3.85 -9.75
C ASN A 102 5.03 2.95 -9.47
N SER A 103 5.26 1.70 -9.04
CA SER A 103 4.21 0.74 -8.71
C SER A 103 3.35 1.22 -7.54
N MET A 104 3.97 1.75 -6.48
CA MET A 104 3.27 2.40 -5.36
C MET A 104 2.46 3.62 -5.82
N LYS A 105 3.04 4.48 -6.67
CA LYS A 105 2.34 5.64 -7.24
C LYS A 105 1.09 5.20 -8.03
N HIS A 106 1.23 4.18 -8.87
CA HIS A 106 0.10 3.67 -9.65
C HIS A 106 -0.97 3.06 -8.75
N GLY A 107 -0.57 2.28 -7.73
CA GLY A 107 -1.49 1.70 -6.75
C GLY A 107 -2.34 2.76 -6.05
N ILE A 108 -1.71 3.80 -5.49
CA ILE A 108 -2.45 4.84 -4.76
C ILE A 108 -3.35 5.68 -5.68
N LEU A 109 -2.91 5.96 -6.91
CA LEU A 109 -3.72 6.70 -7.88
C LEU A 109 -4.94 5.87 -8.35
N ASN A 110 -4.80 4.55 -8.47
CA ASN A 110 -5.93 3.67 -8.77
C ASN A 110 -6.96 3.69 -7.63
N ILE A 111 -6.51 3.67 -6.37
CA ILE A 111 -7.38 3.80 -5.21
C ILE A 111 -8.12 5.15 -5.20
N HIS A 112 -7.44 6.23 -5.59
CA HIS A 112 -8.06 7.55 -5.72
C HIS A 112 -9.19 7.59 -6.75
N LEU A 113 -9.07 6.85 -7.86
CA LEU A 113 -10.16 6.74 -8.84
C LEU A 113 -11.39 6.06 -8.23
N GLU A 114 -11.20 5.04 -7.39
CA GLU A 114 -12.28 4.36 -6.67
C GLU A 114 -12.88 5.25 -5.57
N CYS A 115 -12.07 6.06 -4.87
CA CYS A 115 -12.56 7.06 -3.92
C CYS A 115 -13.57 8.03 -4.56
N LYS A 116 -13.37 8.40 -5.84
CA LYS A 116 -14.32 9.28 -6.55
C LYS A 116 -15.71 8.68 -6.68
N LYS A 117 -15.83 7.35 -6.80
CA LYS A 117 -17.14 6.66 -6.82
C LYS A 117 -17.82 6.79 -5.47
N PHE A 118 -17.09 6.56 -4.39
CA PHE A 118 -17.56 6.78 -3.02
C PHE A 118 -18.00 8.24 -2.80
N TYR A 119 -17.18 9.23 -3.20
CA TYR A 119 -17.53 10.65 -3.05
C TYR A 119 -18.81 11.01 -3.79
N LYS A 120 -18.97 10.52 -5.03
CA LYS A 120 -20.18 10.75 -5.81
C LYS A 120 -21.42 10.16 -5.13
N ALA A 121 -21.34 8.94 -4.61
CA ALA A 121 -22.44 8.31 -3.88
C ALA A 121 -22.75 9.04 -2.57
N TYR A 122 -21.72 9.40 -1.81
CA TYR A 122 -21.83 10.19 -0.58
C TYR A 122 -22.47 11.57 -0.81
N ASP A 123 -22.13 12.24 -1.92
CA ASP A 123 -22.63 13.58 -2.21
C ASP A 123 -24.13 13.58 -2.54
N GLN A 124 -24.66 12.44 -3.00
CA GLN A 124 -26.09 12.20 -3.26
C GLN A 124 -26.89 11.82 -2.00
N LEU A 125 -26.24 11.55 -0.87
CA LEU A 125 -26.91 11.18 0.37
C LEU A 125 -27.71 12.38 0.93
N ASP A 126 -29.01 12.18 1.16
CA ASP A 126 -29.84 13.15 1.87
C ASP A 126 -29.48 13.19 3.35
N ARG A 127 -28.83 14.28 3.78
CA ARG A 127 -28.33 14.43 5.15
C ARG A 127 -29.38 14.97 6.12
N SER A 128 -30.56 15.34 5.64
CA SER A 128 -31.64 15.90 6.48
C SER A 128 -32.32 14.85 7.36
N LEU A 129 -32.18 13.56 7.01
CA LEU A 129 -32.81 12.45 7.71
C LEU A 129 -32.08 12.00 8.99
N GLU A 130 -30.88 12.54 9.25
CA GLU A 130 -30.16 12.39 10.52
C GLU A 130 -30.06 10.94 11.04
N THR A 131 -29.90 9.98 10.12
CA THR A 131 -29.78 8.57 10.46
C THR A 131 -28.52 8.29 11.29
N PRO A 132 -28.46 7.14 12.01
CA PRO A 132 -27.23 6.70 12.68
C PRO A 132 -26.02 6.59 11.74
N PHE A 133 -26.23 6.28 10.46
CA PHE A 133 -25.16 6.25 9.46
C PHE A 133 -24.59 7.66 9.20
N ILE A 134 -25.47 8.67 9.13
CA ILE A 134 -25.12 10.08 8.91
C ILE A 134 -24.49 10.73 10.14
N LEU A 135 -25.08 10.54 11.32
CA LEU A 135 -24.64 11.19 12.56
C LEU A 135 -23.56 10.39 13.31
N GLY A 136 -23.48 9.09 13.08
CA GLY A 136 -22.78 8.15 13.94
C GLY A 136 -23.68 7.65 15.08
N ASP A 137 -23.21 6.61 15.76
CA ASP A 137 -23.86 6.05 16.94
C ASP A 137 -22.80 5.68 18.02
N LYS A 138 -23.23 4.97 19.07
CA LYS A 138 -22.34 4.54 20.17
C LYS A 138 -21.19 3.63 19.70
N TYR A 139 -21.38 2.92 18.60
CA TYR A 139 -20.49 1.88 18.08
C TYR A 139 -19.79 2.30 16.77
N HIS A 140 -20.39 3.19 16.00
CA HIS A 140 -19.93 3.58 14.66
C HIS A 140 -19.71 5.08 14.55
N ARG A 141 -18.62 5.47 13.90
CA ARG A 141 -18.38 6.86 13.53
C ARG A 141 -19.28 7.24 12.35
N SER A 142 -19.61 8.52 12.25
CA SER A 142 -20.36 9.04 11.12
C SER A 142 -19.68 8.74 9.78
N ILE A 143 -20.48 8.54 8.72
CA ILE A 143 -19.95 8.38 7.37
C ILE A 143 -19.09 9.57 6.91
N LYS A 144 -19.37 10.78 7.43
CA LYS A 144 -18.55 11.97 7.20
C LYS A 144 -17.13 11.79 7.75
N SER A 145 -16.99 11.22 8.95
CA SER A 145 -15.69 10.94 9.55
C SER A 145 -14.87 9.97 8.69
N HIS A 146 -15.50 8.93 8.15
CA HIS A 146 -14.82 8.00 7.23
C HIS A 146 -14.40 8.66 5.92
N LYS A 147 -15.23 9.56 5.35
CA LYS A 147 -14.84 10.37 4.17
C LYS A 147 -13.57 11.19 4.44
N LEU A 148 -13.45 11.81 5.62
CA LEU A 148 -12.27 12.59 5.98
C LEU A 148 -11.04 11.70 6.16
N MET A 149 -11.16 10.60 6.90
CA MET A 149 -10.06 9.64 7.07
C MET A 149 -9.56 9.10 5.73
N MET A 150 -10.46 8.84 4.78
CA MET A 150 -10.10 8.40 3.43
C MET A 150 -9.21 9.42 2.69
N ILE A 151 -9.50 10.71 2.85
CA ILE A 151 -8.71 11.81 2.26
C ILE A 151 -7.34 11.88 2.94
N ASP A 152 -7.30 11.79 4.26
CA ASP A 152 -6.05 11.88 5.04
C ASP A 152 -5.12 10.70 4.72
N ILE A 153 -5.66 9.48 4.65
CA ILE A 153 -4.92 8.28 4.26
C ILE A 153 -4.36 8.42 2.83
N PHE A 154 -5.16 8.89 1.88
CA PHE A 154 -4.69 9.15 0.52
C PHE A 154 -3.53 10.15 0.51
N ASN A 155 -3.69 11.28 1.19
CA ASN A 155 -2.69 12.34 1.22
C ASN A 155 -1.38 11.88 1.85
N TYR A 156 -1.46 11.07 2.92
CA TYR A 156 -0.28 10.47 3.55
C TYR A 156 0.49 9.61 2.55
N PHE A 157 -0.16 8.61 1.95
CA PHE A 157 0.49 7.70 1.00
C PHE A 157 1.03 8.44 -0.22
N TYR A 158 0.23 9.34 -0.79
CA TYR A 158 0.64 10.09 -1.96
C TYR A 158 1.87 10.96 -1.68
N SER A 159 1.90 11.65 -0.53
CA SER A 159 3.04 12.46 -0.11
C SER A 159 4.28 11.61 0.16
N ALA A 160 4.13 10.46 0.82
CA ALA A 160 5.23 9.53 1.08
C ALA A 160 5.87 9.03 -0.23
N VAL A 161 5.04 8.61 -1.19
CA VAL A 161 5.51 8.18 -2.51
C VAL A 161 6.19 9.30 -3.29
N LEU A 162 5.68 10.52 -3.23
CA LEU A 162 6.34 11.68 -3.84
C LEU A 162 7.69 11.98 -3.19
N LYS A 163 7.78 11.94 -1.85
CA LYS A 163 9.04 12.15 -1.12
C LYS A 163 10.08 11.10 -1.53
N MET A 164 9.72 9.81 -1.56
CA MET A 164 10.59 8.74 -2.03
C MET A 164 11.09 8.97 -3.47
N LYS A 165 10.21 9.39 -4.38
CA LYS A 165 10.64 9.72 -5.75
C LYS A 165 11.61 10.90 -5.81
N CYS A 166 11.40 11.93 -4.98
CA CYS A 166 12.29 13.08 -4.95
C CYS A 166 13.69 12.71 -4.46
N TYR A 167 13.78 11.96 -3.35
CA TYR A 167 15.07 11.51 -2.81
C TYR A 167 15.74 10.50 -3.75
N LEU A 168 14.97 9.65 -4.44
CA LEU A 168 15.52 8.73 -5.44
C LEU A 168 16.28 9.48 -6.55
N HIS A 169 15.80 10.67 -6.97
CA HIS A 169 16.48 11.49 -7.97
C HIS A 169 17.78 12.13 -7.49
N GLN A 170 18.05 12.10 -6.18
CA GLN A 170 19.26 12.66 -5.58
C GLN A 170 20.34 11.60 -5.34
N LEU A 171 20.00 10.31 -5.47
CA LEU A 171 20.96 9.23 -5.29
C LEU A 171 22.06 9.30 -6.36
N ASP A 172 23.30 9.29 -5.88
CA ASP A 172 24.49 9.38 -6.71
C ASP A 172 25.53 8.34 -6.22
N PRO A 173 26.11 7.50 -7.11
CA PRO A 173 27.22 6.60 -6.79
C PRO A 173 28.45 7.28 -6.16
N MET A 174 28.55 8.61 -6.24
CA MET A 174 29.59 9.45 -5.65
C MET A 174 29.21 10.10 -4.31
N SER A 175 27.96 9.96 -3.87
CA SER A 175 27.47 10.63 -2.67
C SER A 175 26.92 9.64 -1.65
N LEU A 176 27.73 9.30 -0.64
CA LEU A 176 27.24 8.53 0.50
C LEU A 176 26.14 9.28 1.24
N GLU A 177 26.24 10.59 1.36
CA GLU A 177 25.22 11.43 2.01
C GLU A 177 23.83 11.22 1.38
N SER A 178 23.75 11.23 0.04
CA SER A 178 22.48 10.99 -0.66
C SER A 178 21.84 9.63 -0.33
N VAL A 179 22.68 8.61 -0.15
CA VAL A 179 22.21 7.26 0.20
C VAL A 179 21.78 7.21 1.67
N GLU A 180 22.49 7.88 2.59
CA GLU A 180 22.06 7.97 3.99
C GLU A 180 20.72 8.68 4.14
N ASP A 181 20.54 9.81 3.44
CA ASP A 181 19.29 10.57 3.43
C ASP A 181 18.12 9.68 2.98
N TYR A 182 18.32 8.83 1.97
CA TYR A 182 17.31 7.86 1.54
C TYR A 182 17.07 6.77 2.61
N ARG A 183 18.11 6.29 3.28
CA ARG A 183 17.97 5.30 4.37
C ARG A 183 17.15 5.86 5.54
N GLU A 184 17.42 7.09 5.94
CA GLU A 184 16.66 7.77 6.99
C GLU A 184 15.19 7.92 6.61
N LEU A 185 14.92 8.35 5.37
CA LEU A 185 13.56 8.41 4.84
C LEU A 185 12.80 7.07 4.95
N LEU A 186 13.44 5.96 4.59
CA LEU A 186 12.82 4.63 4.68
C LEU A 186 12.58 4.18 6.13
N LYS A 187 13.46 4.55 7.07
CA LYS A 187 13.30 4.26 8.50
C LYS A 187 12.12 5.03 9.09
N GLU A 188 11.99 6.32 8.78
CA GLU A 188 10.85 7.14 9.17
C GLU A 188 9.52 6.58 8.61
N GLY A 189 9.51 6.24 7.31
CA GLY A 189 8.30 5.80 6.62
C GLY A 189 7.75 4.44 7.05
N SER A 190 8.56 3.61 7.70
CA SER A 190 8.22 2.23 8.12
C SER A 190 7.86 2.10 9.60
N SER A 191 8.09 3.14 10.41
CA SER A 191 7.95 3.09 11.87
C SER A 191 6.72 3.84 12.41
N ASN A 192 5.79 4.25 11.55
CA ASN A 192 4.60 5.00 11.95
C ASN A 192 3.47 4.07 12.44
N GLU A 193 3.54 3.71 13.73
CA GLU A 193 2.54 2.87 14.40
C GLU A 193 1.14 3.50 14.43
N GLU A 194 1.06 4.82 14.62
CA GLU A 194 -0.22 5.55 14.63
C GLU A 194 -0.93 5.45 13.28
N PHE A 195 -0.16 5.59 12.17
CA PHE A 195 -0.71 5.44 10.83
C PHE A 195 -1.09 3.98 10.53
N ALA A 196 -0.31 3.02 11.03
CA ALA A 196 -0.67 1.60 10.93
C ALA A 196 -2.02 1.33 11.62
N GLU A 197 -2.22 1.85 12.84
CA GLU A 197 -3.48 1.72 13.57
C GLU A 197 -4.63 2.44 12.86
N LEU A 198 -4.36 3.62 12.27
CA LEU A 198 -5.34 4.37 11.49
C LEU A 198 -5.91 3.50 10.36
N VAL A 199 -5.05 2.93 9.52
CA VAL A 199 -5.48 2.16 8.35
C VAL A 199 -6.06 0.80 8.75
N MET A 200 -5.43 0.10 9.68
CA MET A 200 -5.76 -1.29 10.00
C MET A 200 -6.93 -1.46 10.96
N SER A 201 -7.25 -0.43 11.77
CA SER A 201 -8.25 -0.53 12.84
C SER A 201 -9.21 0.65 12.83
N THR A 202 -8.71 1.88 12.84
CA THR A 202 -9.57 3.07 13.03
C THR A 202 -10.42 3.38 11.81
N PHE A 203 -9.91 3.12 10.61
CA PHE A 203 -10.64 3.36 9.36
C PHE A 203 -11.78 2.34 9.13
N VAL A 204 -11.74 1.20 9.81
CA VAL A 204 -12.75 0.15 9.71
C VAL A 204 -14.08 0.62 10.30
N TYR A 205 -15.12 0.67 9.48
CA TYR A 205 -16.46 1.09 9.89
C TYR A 205 -17.04 0.14 10.93
N CYS A 206 -17.06 -1.16 10.64
CA CYS A 206 -17.56 -2.17 11.56
C CYS A 206 -16.84 -3.51 11.38
N LYS A 207 -16.24 -4.01 12.46
CA LYS A 207 -15.55 -5.31 12.47
C LYS A 207 -16.48 -6.48 12.15
N CYS A 208 -17.77 -6.37 12.43
CA CYS A 208 -18.77 -7.40 12.14
C CYS A 208 -19.06 -7.56 10.65
N LEU A 209 -18.81 -6.52 9.85
CA LEU A 209 -19.04 -6.53 8.41
C LEU A 209 -17.84 -7.07 7.63
N GLN A 210 -16.67 -7.21 8.28
CA GLN A 210 -15.51 -7.78 7.62
C GLN A 210 -15.69 -9.28 7.37
N PRO A 211 -15.19 -9.80 6.24
CA PRO A 211 -15.30 -11.21 5.93
C PRO A 211 -14.61 -12.03 7.03
N VAL A 212 -15.37 -12.94 7.66
CA VAL A 212 -14.85 -13.83 8.69
C VAL A 212 -13.66 -14.60 8.10
N PRO A 213 -12.48 -14.59 8.75
CA PRO A 213 -11.33 -15.34 8.26
C PRO A 213 -11.71 -16.81 8.12
N THR A 214 -11.81 -17.26 6.86
CA THR A 214 -12.03 -18.66 6.58
C THR A 214 -10.74 -19.39 6.89
N CYS A 215 -10.81 -20.36 7.80
CA CYS A 215 -9.70 -21.23 8.15
C CYS A 215 -8.94 -21.66 6.87
N PRO A 216 -7.60 -21.58 6.81
CA PRO A 216 -6.83 -21.91 5.61
C PRO A 216 -7.14 -23.33 5.07
N ILE A 217 -7.57 -24.24 5.96
CA ILE A 217 -8.04 -25.59 5.62
C ILE A 217 -9.31 -25.57 4.73
N LYS A 218 -10.20 -24.58 4.89
CA LYS A 218 -11.41 -24.44 4.05
C LYS A 218 -11.08 -23.97 2.63
N LYS A 219 -10.02 -23.16 2.41
CA LYS A 219 -9.57 -22.78 1.06
C LYS A 219 -9.01 -23.99 0.28
N LEU A 220 -8.44 -24.98 0.97
CA LEU A 220 -7.98 -26.23 0.36
C LEU A 220 -9.11 -27.21 -0.02
N LYS A 221 -10.33 -27.05 0.53
CA LYS A 221 -11.45 -27.99 0.31
C LYS A 221 -12.25 -27.78 -0.98
N CYS A 222 -11.96 -26.77 -1.81
CA CYS A 222 -12.79 -26.44 -2.98
C CYS A 222 -12.15 -26.70 -4.37
N SER A 223 -10.98 -27.32 -4.45
CA SER A 223 -10.33 -27.59 -5.77
C SER A 223 -10.13 -29.06 -6.10
N HIS A 224 -10.23 -29.96 -5.12
CA HIS A 224 -9.92 -31.37 -5.32
C HIS A 224 -11.18 -32.24 -5.26
N LYS A 225 -11.89 -32.34 -6.38
CA LYS A 225 -12.87 -33.43 -6.62
C LYS A 225 -12.19 -34.77 -6.96
N LYS A 226 -10.87 -34.86 -6.90
CA LYS A 226 -10.08 -36.07 -7.18
C LYS A 226 -9.00 -36.31 -6.12
N ILE A 227 -9.41 -36.54 -4.88
CA ILE A 227 -8.50 -36.96 -3.79
C ILE A 227 -8.16 -38.47 -3.89
N GLU A 228 -8.81 -39.21 -4.79
CA GLU A 228 -8.49 -40.62 -5.06
C GLU A 228 -7.12 -40.81 -5.75
N ASP A 229 -6.57 -39.77 -6.38
CA ASP A 229 -5.30 -39.84 -7.12
C ASP A 229 -4.05 -39.51 -6.26
N LEU A 230 -4.22 -39.11 -4.99
CA LEU A 230 -3.10 -38.85 -4.08
C LEU A 230 -2.81 -40.09 -3.23
N THR A 231 -2.50 -41.20 -3.90
CA THR A 231 -1.88 -42.34 -3.25
C THR A 231 -0.41 -42.03 -2.98
N TYR A 232 -0.09 -41.90 -1.68
CA TYR A 232 1.22 -42.17 -1.07
C TYR A 232 2.48 -41.81 -1.88
N VAL A 233 3.10 -40.68 -1.54
CA VAL A 233 4.56 -40.60 -1.50
C VAL A 233 4.98 -40.27 -0.07
N SER A 234 4.85 -41.27 0.78
CA SER A 234 5.72 -41.38 1.96
C SER A 234 6.74 -42.45 1.61
N ARG A 235 8.01 -42.04 1.48
CA ARG A 235 9.20 -42.81 1.85
C ARG A 235 10.47 -41.99 1.62
N ILE A 236 11.16 -41.79 2.75
CA ILE A 236 12.60 -41.55 2.97
C ILE A 236 13.13 -40.19 2.52
#